data_AF-A0A1B8S9H3-F1
#
_entry.id   AF-A0A1B8S9H3-F1
#
_cell.length_a   1.000
_cell.length_b   1.000
_cell.length_c   1.000
_cell.angle_alpha   90.00
_cell.angle_beta   90.00
_cell.angle_gamma   90.00
#
_symmetry.space_group_name_H-M   'P 1'
#
loop_
_entity.id
_entity.type
_entity.pdbx_description
1 polymer ?
#
loop_
_entity_poly.entity_id
_entity_poly.type
_entity_poly.pdbx_seq_one_letter_code
_entity_poly.pdbx_strand_id
1 'polypeptide(L)'
;MADASLIGTQLGSTTFPVDRSKVREFALSLDDHDPIYQDAAAARAAGFGAIPAPPTFVVSSAHWRADDDMFGALGLDLRRVLHGE
;
A
#
# COMPACT_ATOMS: atom_id res chain seq x y z
N MET A 1 -20.82 17.64 -5.31
CA MET A 1 -20.58 17.47 -3.86
C MET A 1 -20.73 16.00 -3.55
N ALA A 2 -19.90 15.43 -2.66
CA ALA A 2 -20.03 14.04 -2.26
C ALA A 2 -21.35 13.82 -1.50
N ASP A 3 -21.93 12.61 -1.62
CA ASP A 3 -23.17 12.23 -0.93
C ASP A 3 -22.91 12.05 0.57
N ALA A 4 -23.51 12.91 1.39
CA ALA A 4 -23.32 12.89 2.84
C ALA A 4 -23.98 11.67 3.53
N SER A 5 -24.92 10.98 2.88
CA SER A 5 -25.56 9.79 3.44
C SER A 5 -24.61 8.58 3.54
N LEU A 6 -23.49 8.61 2.80
CA LEU A 6 -22.49 7.54 2.78
C LEU A 6 -21.48 7.64 3.93
N ILE A 7 -21.51 8.71 4.74
CA ILE A 7 -20.59 8.92 5.85
C ILE A 7 -20.74 7.79 6.88
N GLY A 8 -19.62 7.13 7.21
CA GLY A 8 -19.58 6.03 8.18
C GLY A 8 -19.71 4.62 7.57
N THR A 9 -19.90 4.52 6.25
CA THR A 9 -19.91 3.23 5.54
C THR A 9 -18.58 2.49 5.73
N GLN A 10 -18.63 1.24 6.20
CA GLN A 10 -17.47 0.37 6.30
C GLN A 10 -17.38 -0.53 5.06
N LEU A 11 -16.27 -0.45 4.34
CA LEU A 11 -16.03 -1.19 3.09
C LEU A 11 -15.31 -2.52 3.31
N GLY A 12 -15.15 -2.95 4.56
CA GLY A 12 -14.49 -4.20 4.93
C GLY A 12 -12.99 -4.07 5.24
N SER A 13 -12.42 -5.18 5.71
CA SER A 13 -11.02 -5.29 6.11
C SER A 13 -10.23 -6.18 5.15
N THR A 14 -8.93 -5.94 5.07
CA THR A 14 -8.03 -6.71 4.20
C THR A 14 -6.73 -6.97 4.95
N THR A 15 -6.21 -8.19 4.82
CA THR A 15 -4.86 -8.56 5.23
C THR A 15 -4.04 -8.77 3.97
N PHE A 16 -2.83 -8.22 3.92
CA PHE A 16 -1.93 -8.40 2.79
C PHE A 16 -0.54 -8.80 3.27
N PRO A 17 0.20 -9.60 2.50
CA PRO A 17 1.54 -10.02 2.87
C PRO A 17 2.55 -8.88 2.67
N VAL A 18 3.55 -8.83 3.54
CA VAL A 18 4.72 -7.94 3.40
C VAL A 18 5.92 -8.79 3.03
N ASP A 19 6.05 -9.07 1.74
CA ASP A 19 7.11 -9.93 1.21
C ASP A 19 8.34 -9.13 0.81
N ARG A 20 9.53 -9.71 1.05
CA ARG A 20 10.83 -9.09 0.71
C ARG A 20 10.93 -8.68 -0.75
N SER A 21 10.42 -9.52 -1.66
CA SER A 21 10.46 -9.23 -3.10
C SER A 21 9.63 -8.00 -3.44
N LYS A 22 8.44 -7.85 -2.83
CA LYS A 22 7.58 -6.69 -3.07
C LYS A 22 8.12 -5.43 -2.42
N VAL A 23 8.70 -5.55 -1.23
CA VAL A 23 9.43 -4.46 -0.56
C VAL A 23 10.57 -3.94 -1.44
N ARG A 24 11.39 -4.84 -1.99
CA ARG A 24 12.47 -4.48 -2.92
C ARG A 24 11.94 -3.82 -4.19
N GLU A 25 10.90 -4.39 -4.80
CA GLU A 25 10.26 -3.83 -6.00
C GLU A 25 9.74 -2.41 -5.73
N PHE A 26 9.09 -2.20 -4.59
CA PHE A 26 8.55 -0.90 -4.20
C PHE A 26 9.66 0.14 -3.99
N ALA A 27 10.73 -0.20 -3.25
CA ALA A 27 11.86 0.71 -3.05
C ALA A 27 12.47 1.14 -4.40
N LEU A 28 12.72 0.18 -5.30
CA LEU A 28 13.25 0.47 -6.63
C LEU A 28 12.29 1.30 -7.49
N SER A 29 10.97 1.15 -7.32
CA SER A 29 9.98 1.97 -8.03
C SER A 29 9.99 3.44 -7.59
N LEU A 30 10.51 3.72 -6.39
CA LEU A 30 10.73 5.06 -5.86
C LEU A 30 12.13 5.62 -6.18
N ASP A 31 12.92 4.88 -6.98
CA ASP A 31 14.35 5.15 -7.21
C ASP A 31 15.20 5.13 -5.93
N ASP A 32 14.77 4.36 -4.92
CA ASP A 32 15.50 4.15 -3.67
C ASP A 32 16.35 2.87 -3.76
N HIS A 33 17.66 3.08 -3.86
CA HIS A 33 18.66 2.01 -3.96
C HIS A 33 19.37 1.72 -2.63
N ASP A 34 18.84 2.17 -1.48
CA ASP A 34 19.44 1.86 -0.19
C ASP A 34 19.46 0.32 0.05
N PRO A 35 20.65 -0.29 0.25
CA PRO A 35 20.77 -1.73 0.40
C PRO A 35 19.98 -2.31 1.58
N ILE A 36 19.55 -1.51 2.57
CA ILE A 36 18.71 -2.03 3.67
C ILE A 36 17.41 -2.68 3.14
N TYR A 37 16.91 -2.24 1.98
CA TYR A 37 15.68 -2.77 1.39
C TYR A 37 15.90 -4.01 0.51
N GLN A 38 17.16 -4.39 0.24
CA GLN A 38 17.48 -5.47 -0.70
C GLN A 38 18.36 -6.56 -0.07
N ASP A 39 19.21 -6.21 0.89
CA ASP A 39 20.22 -7.09 1.47
C ASP A 39 19.98 -7.28 2.99
N ALA A 40 19.83 -8.53 3.40
CA ALA A 40 19.55 -8.88 4.79
C ALA A 40 20.76 -8.63 5.73
N ALA A 41 22.00 -8.69 5.22
CA ALA A 41 23.18 -8.33 6.00
C ALA A 41 23.28 -6.81 6.20
N ALA A 42 23.00 -6.01 5.17
CA ALA A 42 22.94 -4.56 5.27
C ALA A 42 21.86 -4.11 6.25
N ALA A 43 20.65 -4.68 6.15
CA ALA A 43 19.56 -4.41 7.10
C ALA A 43 19.97 -4.73 8.55
N ARG A 44 20.62 -5.88 8.78
CA ARG A 44 21.12 -6.26 10.12
C ARG A 44 22.23 -5.35 10.63
N ALA A 45 23.16 -4.95 9.76
CA ALA A 45 24.22 -4.01 10.12
C ALA A 45 23.65 -2.63 10.49
N ALA A 46 22.53 -2.24 9.88
CA ALA A 46 21.76 -1.05 10.22
C ALA A 46 20.88 -1.21 11.49
N GLY A 47 20.89 -2.39 12.13
CA GLY A 47 20.16 -2.65 13.39
C GLY A 47 18.76 -3.24 13.22
N PHE A 48 18.34 -3.58 12.01
CA PHE A 48 17.04 -4.21 11.78
C PHE A 48 17.11 -5.74 11.97
N GLY A 49 16.03 -6.33 12.50
CA GLY A 49 15.91 -7.79 12.63
C GLY A 49 15.71 -8.52 11.28
N ALA A 50 15.23 -7.81 10.28
CA ALA A 50 15.03 -8.27 8.90
C ALA A 50 15.03 -7.05 7.96
N ILE A 51 14.90 -7.28 6.65
CA ILE A 51 14.67 -6.20 5.68
C ILE A 51 13.41 -5.42 6.08
N PRO A 52 13.51 -4.10 6.39
CA PRO A 52 12.36 -3.28 6.71
C PRO A 52 11.56 -2.94 5.45
N ALA A 53 10.28 -2.64 5.60
CA ALA A 53 9.50 -2.02 4.53
C ALA A 53 9.78 -0.50 4.48
N PRO A 54 9.85 0.13 3.30
CA PRO A 54 9.87 1.59 3.19
C PRO A 54 8.70 2.24 3.95
N PRO A 55 8.87 3.45 4.53
CA PRO A 55 7.83 4.09 5.33
C PRO A 55 6.48 4.25 4.60
N THR A 56 6.52 4.42 3.27
CA THR A 56 5.34 4.59 2.43
C THR A 56 4.82 3.27 1.83
N PHE A 57 5.45 2.12 2.11
CA PHE A 57 5.09 0.82 1.51
C PHE A 57 3.60 0.45 1.71
N VAL A 58 3.00 0.89 2.82
CA VAL A 58 1.61 0.63 3.18
C VAL A 58 0.61 1.07 2.10
N VAL A 59 0.95 2.06 1.25
CA VAL A 59 0.09 2.47 0.13
C VAL A 59 -0.17 1.33 -0.86
N SER A 60 0.75 0.36 -0.95
CA SER A 60 0.60 -0.84 -1.78
C SER A 60 -0.61 -1.69 -1.37
N SER A 61 -1.07 -1.58 -0.12
CA SER A 61 -2.25 -2.31 0.39
C SER A 61 -3.53 -2.02 -0.39
N ALA A 62 -3.62 -0.85 -1.04
CA ALA A 62 -4.76 -0.48 -1.89
C ALA A 62 -4.99 -1.47 -3.04
N HIS A 63 -3.96 -2.22 -3.45
CA HIS A 63 -4.03 -3.20 -4.54
C HIS A 63 -4.38 -4.63 -4.09
N TRP A 64 -4.54 -4.88 -2.79
CA TRP A 64 -4.76 -6.22 -2.24
C TRP A 64 -6.21 -6.49 -1.83
N ARG A 65 -7.11 -5.57 -2.14
CA ARG A 65 -8.54 -5.71 -1.83
C ARG A 65 -9.19 -6.60 -2.90
N ALA A 66 -9.41 -7.87 -2.57
CA ALA A 66 -9.80 -8.92 -3.52
C ALA A 66 -11.24 -8.78 -4.07
N ASP A 67 -12.15 -8.16 -3.30
CA ASP A 67 -13.60 -8.17 -3.58
C ASP A 67 -14.23 -6.77 -3.61
N ASP A 68 -13.42 -5.72 -3.81
CA ASP A 68 -13.85 -4.36 -3.57
C ASP A 68 -14.42 -3.69 -4.83
N ASP A 69 -15.71 -3.94 -5.08
CA ASP A 69 -16.52 -2.96 -5.81
C ASP A 69 -16.83 -1.74 -4.92
N MET A 70 -15.81 -1.20 -4.25
CA MET A 70 -15.93 0.00 -3.42
C MET A 70 -16.56 1.13 -4.24
N PHE A 71 -16.12 1.28 -5.48
CA PHE A 71 -16.63 2.32 -6.37
C PHE A 71 -18.11 2.09 -6.69
N GLY A 72 -18.54 0.87 -7.01
CA GLY A 72 -19.96 0.58 -7.21
C GLY A 72 -20.79 0.69 -5.94
N ALA A 73 -20.28 0.25 -4.79
CA ALA A 73 -20.92 0.41 -3.48
C ALA A 73 -21.15 1.89 -3.10
N LEU A 74 -20.27 2.78 -3.55
CA LEU A 74 -20.37 4.23 -3.36
C LEU A 74 -21.05 4.96 -4.54
N GLY A 75 -21.46 4.25 -5.60
CA GLY A 75 -22.02 4.85 -6.81
C GLY A 75 -21.04 5.74 -7.60
N LEU A 76 -19.74 5.49 -7.45
CA LEU A 76 -18.66 6.23 -8.07
C LEU A 76 -18.17 5.58 -9.37
N ASP A 77 -17.78 6.41 -10.33
CA ASP A 77 -17.07 5.99 -11.53
C ASP A 77 -15.56 6.17 -11.31
N LEU A 78 -14.81 5.08 -11.12
CA LEU A 78 -13.37 5.11 -10.87
C LEU A 78 -12.60 5.95 -11.91
N ARG A 79 -13.05 6.00 -13.16
CA ARG A 79 -12.41 6.80 -14.23
C ARG A 79 -12.47 8.31 -13.99
N ARG A 80 -13.31 8.74 -13.06
CA ARG A 80 -13.53 10.14 -12.68
C ARG A 80 -13.07 10.42 -11.24
N VAL A 81 -12.45 9.45 -10.59
CA VAL A 81 -11.89 9.60 -9.25
C VAL A 81 -10.40 9.95 -9.38
N LEU A 82 -10.01 11.03 -8.71
CA LEU A 82 -8.62 11.43 -8.53
C LEU A 82 -8.24 11.22 -7.06
N HIS A 83 -7.01 10.78 -6.82
CA HIS A 83 -6.43 10.79 -5.48
C HIS A 83 -6.18 12.25 -5.06
N GLY A 84 -6.95 12.75 -4.09
CA GLY A 84 -6.83 14.09 -3.49
C GLY A 84 -5.73 14.14 -2.44
N GLU A 85 -6.03 14.61 -1.23
CA GLU A 85 -5.19 14.48 -0.03
C GLU A 85 -6.09 14.39 1.21
#